data_AF-A0A1X3D0W2-F1
#
_entry.id   AF-A0A1X3D0W2-F1
#
_cell.length_a   1.000
_cell.length_b   1.000
_cell.length_c   1.000
_cell.angle_alpha   90.00
_cell.angle_beta   90.00
_cell.angle_gamma   90.00
#
_symmetry.space_group_name_H-M   'P 1'
#
loop_
_entity.id
_entity.type
_entity.pdbx_description
1 polymer ?
#
loop_
_entity_poly.entity_id
_entity_poly.type
_entity_poly.pdbx_seq_one_letter_code
_entity_poly.pdbx_strand_id
1 'polypeptide(L)'
;AKDDGSVDTAAPSITVDVPDVTNDTTPTITGTTDAPAGSVVTVVITDGEGNTQTVTTTVNGDGTYSVEVPNALPEGPVTVEATVKDPSGNEGKATDKGEVDTTAPSISVDAPDNSSDNTPTISGKTDAPAGSVVTVVVTGSDGQSQTVTATVKADGTYSVDVPN
;
A
#
# COMPACT_ATOMS: atom_id res chain seq x y z
N ALA A 1 41.34 -38.28 11.48
CA ALA A 1 40.37 -37.17 11.41
C ALA A 1 39.00 -37.77 11.68
N LYS A 2 38.23 -37.22 12.63
CA LYS A 2 36.80 -37.52 12.73
C LYS A 2 36.12 -36.48 11.86
N ASP A 3 35.77 -36.88 10.66
CA ASP A 3 34.69 -36.27 9.91
C ASP A 3 33.41 -36.76 10.60
N ASP A 4 32.62 -35.87 11.19
CA ASP A 4 31.42 -36.24 11.93
C ASP A 4 30.20 -36.45 11.02
N GLY A 5 30.36 -36.29 9.70
CA GLY A 5 29.38 -36.74 8.69
C GLY A 5 28.00 -36.08 8.83
N SER A 6 27.91 -34.96 9.54
CA SER A 6 26.67 -34.21 9.72
C SER A 6 26.41 -33.36 8.49
N VAL A 7 25.64 -33.88 7.53
CA VAL A 7 25.00 -33.03 6.52
C VAL A 7 23.89 -32.25 7.21
N ASP A 8 23.98 -30.93 7.16
CA ASP A 8 22.91 -30.04 7.59
C ASP A 8 21.74 -30.13 6.61
N THR A 9 20.59 -30.58 7.10
CA THR A 9 19.36 -30.77 6.31
C THR A 9 18.23 -29.82 6.74
N ALA A 10 18.50 -28.87 7.64
CA ALA A 10 17.47 -27.97 8.14
C ALA A 10 17.32 -26.77 7.20
N ALA A 11 16.13 -26.60 6.61
CA ALA A 11 15.83 -25.40 5.83
C ALA A 11 15.72 -24.16 6.74
N PRO A 12 16.20 -22.99 6.29
CA PRO A 12 15.98 -21.75 7.02
C PRO A 12 14.48 -21.40 7.08
N SER A 13 14.05 -20.84 8.20
CA SER A 13 12.75 -20.19 8.32
C SER A 13 12.81 -18.82 7.64
N ILE A 14 11.77 -18.45 6.90
CA ILE A 14 11.64 -17.14 6.25
C ILE A 14 10.18 -16.66 6.34
N THR A 15 9.99 -15.36 6.48
CA THR A 15 8.72 -14.65 6.32
C THR A 15 8.84 -13.65 5.19
N VAL A 16 7.72 -13.24 4.61
CA VAL A 16 7.62 -12.12 3.68
C VAL A 16 6.37 -11.33 4.05
N ASP A 17 6.45 -10.01 3.91
CA ASP A 17 5.42 -9.04 4.28
C ASP A 17 5.25 -8.04 3.12
N VAL A 18 4.06 -8.03 2.56
CA VAL A 18 3.62 -7.16 1.46
C VAL A 18 2.55 -6.23 2.02
N PRO A 19 2.54 -4.92 1.68
CA PRO A 19 1.46 -4.04 2.09
C PRO A 19 0.09 -4.58 1.67
N ASP A 20 -0.85 -4.69 2.62
CA ASP A 20 -2.21 -5.19 2.37
C ASP A 20 -2.88 -4.45 1.20
N VAL A 21 -2.89 -3.11 1.26
CA VAL A 21 -3.36 -2.20 0.20
C VAL A 21 -2.45 -0.97 0.18
N THR A 22 -2.00 -0.55 -1.00
CA THR A 22 -1.11 0.60 -1.19
C THR A 22 -1.39 1.36 -2.47
N ASN A 23 -1.20 2.69 -2.47
CA ASN A 23 -1.21 3.51 -3.69
C ASN A 23 0.18 3.71 -4.30
N ASP A 24 1.19 3.04 -3.76
CA ASP A 24 2.53 2.97 -4.30
C ASP A 24 2.65 1.82 -5.28
N THR A 25 3.00 2.12 -6.54
CA THR A 25 3.17 1.10 -7.59
C THR A 25 4.51 0.36 -7.50
N THR A 26 5.44 0.83 -6.67
CA THR A 26 6.75 0.21 -6.41
C THR A 26 6.91 -0.09 -4.91
N PRO A 27 6.03 -0.89 -4.30
CA PRO A 27 6.02 -1.07 -2.86
C PRO A 27 7.33 -1.67 -2.36
N THR A 28 7.68 -1.33 -1.12
CA THR A 28 8.76 -2.01 -0.40
C THR A 28 8.24 -3.32 0.19
N ILE A 29 8.90 -4.42 -0.14
CA ILE A 29 8.65 -5.75 0.41
C ILE A 29 9.67 -5.99 1.53
N THR A 30 9.19 -6.47 2.68
CA THR A 30 10.06 -6.80 3.81
C THR A 30 9.90 -8.25 4.25
N GLY A 31 10.76 -8.70 5.15
CA GLY A 31 10.63 -10.01 5.77
C GLY A 31 11.76 -10.31 6.73
N THR A 32 11.70 -11.49 7.33
CA THR A 32 12.71 -11.98 8.28
C THR A 32 13.12 -13.40 7.94
N THR A 33 14.32 -13.81 8.35
CA THR A 33 14.80 -15.18 8.24
C THR A 33 15.85 -15.48 9.30
N ASP A 34 16.02 -16.75 9.64
CA ASP A 34 17.12 -17.24 10.48
C ASP A 34 18.38 -17.62 9.68
N ALA A 35 18.36 -17.45 8.35
CA ALA A 35 19.54 -17.60 7.52
C ALA A 35 20.64 -16.60 7.92
N PRO A 36 21.94 -16.96 7.79
CA PRO A 36 23.03 -16.06 8.15
C PRO A 36 22.99 -14.71 7.43
N ALA A 37 23.45 -13.66 8.10
CA ALA A 37 23.61 -12.35 7.47
C ALA A 37 24.49 -12.45 6.21
N GLY A 38 24.07 -11.77 5.13
CA GLY A 38 24.68 -11.86 3.81
C GLY A 38 24.15 -13.00 2.93
N SER A 39 23.30 -13.90 3.45
CA SER A 39 22.57 -14.86 2.61
C SER A 39 21.71 -14.13 1.58
N VAL A 40 21.61 -14.70 0.38
CA VAL A 40 20.83 -14.12 -0.72
C VAL A 40 19.38 -14.56 -0.60
N VAL A 41 18.48 -13.58 -0.57
CA VAL A 41 17.03 -13.78 -0.68
C VAL A 41 16.62 -13.47 -2.12
N THR A 42 15.91 -14.40 -2.76
CA THR A 42 15.26 -14.19 -4.05
C THR A 42 13.79 -13.90 -3.81
N VAL A 43 13.30 -12.79 -4.33
CA VAL A 43 11.91 -12.37 -4.23
C VAL A 43 11.30 -12.36 -5.63
N VAL A 44 10.23 -13.11 -5.82
CA VAL A 44 9.45 -13.17 -7.06
C VAL A 44 8.11 -12.51 -6.81
N ILE A 45 7.85 -11.42 -7.53
CA ILE A 45 6.62 -10.63 -7.48
C ILE A 45 5.79 -11.00 -8.71
N THR A 46 4.53 -11.35 -8.52
CA THR A 46 3.57 -11.66 -9.58
C THR A 46 2.38 -10.71 -9.48
N ASP A 47 2.09 -9.99 -10.56
CA ASP A 47 0.91 -9.11 -10.62
C ASP A 47 -0.39 -9.90 -10.92
N GLY A 48 -1.52 -9.20 -10.89
CA GLY A 48 -2.84 -9.80 -11.13
C GLY A 48 -3.04 -10.34 -12.55
N GLU A 49 -2.21 -9.93 -13.51
CA GLU A 49 -2.21 -10.44 -14.89
C GLU A 49 -1.29 -11.65 -15.06
N GLY A 50 -0.49 -11.98 -14.04
CA GLY A 50 0.47 -13.08 -14.04
C GLY A 50 1.86 -12.70 -14.57
N ASN A 51 2.15 -11.40 -14.79
CA ASN A 51 3.50 -10.97 -15.12
C ASN A 51 4.37 -11.05 -13.87
N THR A 52 5.64 -11.42 -14.07
CA THR A 52 6.57 -11.65 -12.96
C THR A 52 7.77 -10.72 -13.00
N GLN A 53 8.21 -10.30 -11.82
CA GLN A 53 9.46 -9.58 -11.59
C GLN A 53 10.26 -10.34 -10.54
N THR A 54 11.55 -10.58 -10.80
CA THR A 54 12.44 -11.23 -9.84
C THR A 54 13.50 -10.24 -9.39
N VAL A 55 13.65 -10.09 -8.08
CA VAL A 55 14.66 -9.24 -7.46
C VAL A 55 15.39 -10.02 -6.38
N THR A 56 16.66 -9.69 -6.15
CA THR A 56 17.44 -10.29 -5.07
C THR A 56 17.84 -9.23 -4.05
N THR A 57 17.91 -9.64 -2.79
CA THR A 57 18.43 -8.83 -1.68
C THR A 57 19.23 -9.72 -0.74
N THR A 58 19.80 -9.16 0.32
CA THR A 58 20.60 -9.90 1.30
C THR A 58 20.03 -9.78 2.70
N VAL A 59 20.19 -10.83 3.49
CA VAL A 59 19.83 -10.83 4.92
C VAL A 59 20.74 -9.87 5.69
N ASN A 60 20.14 -8.96 6.45
CA ASN A 60 20.83 -8.03 7.33
C ASN A 60 21.36 -8.71 8.59
N GLY A 61 22.20 -8.01 9.36
CA GLY A 61 22.79 -8.52 10.60
C GLY A 61 21.78 -8.88 11.70
N ASP A 62 20.55 -8.37 11.60
CA ASP A 62 19.44 -8.63 12.53
C ASP A 62 18.45 -9.69 12.01
N GLY A 63 18.74 -10.33 10.87
CA GLY A 63 17.87 -11.33 10.24
C GLY A 63 16.74 -10.75 9.38
N THR A 64 16.68 -9.43 9.22
CA THR A 64 15.68 -8.79 8.32
C THR A 64 16.17 -8.76 6.87
N TYR A 65 15.27 -8.58 5.93
CA TYR A 65 15.60 -8.17 4.57
C TYR A 65 14.53 -7.22 4.03
N SER A 66 14.90 -6.39 3.07
CA SER A 66 14.02 -5.43 2.42
C SER A 66 14.41 -5.26 0.96
N VAL A 67 13.43 -5.07 0.10
CA VAL A 67 13.64 -4.79 -1.31
C VAL A 67 12.48 -3.99 -1.89
N GLU A 68 12.79 -2.99 -2.72
CA GLU A 68 11.80 -2.23 -3.47
C GLU A 68 11.46 -2.94 -4.78
N VAL A 69 10.18 -2.95 -5.16
CA VAL A 69 9.77 -3.52 -6.45
C VAL A 69 10.35 -2.66 -7.59
N PRO A 70 11.11 -3.25 -8.54
CA PRO A 70 11.93 -2.46 -9.46
C PRO A 70 11.15 -1.77 -10.58
N ASN A 71 10.01 -2.32 -11.02
CA ASN A 71 9.14 -1.68 -12.00
C ASN A 71 7.73 -1.55 -11.43
N ALA A 72 7.08 -0.44 -11.76
CA ALA A 72 5.71 -0.16 -11.37
C ALA A 72 4.78 -1.34 -11.71
N LEU A 73 4.03 -1.79 -10.70
CA LEU A 73 2.99 -2.78 -10.83
C LEU A 73 1.68 -2.11 -11.30
N PRO A 74 0.85 -2.82 -12.09
CA PRO A 74 -0.49 -2.35 -12.39
C PRO A 74 -1.38 -2.38 -11.13
N GLU A 75 -2.48 -1.63 -11.18
CA GLU A 75 -3.54 -1.71 -10.18
C GLU A 75 -4.11 -3.13 -10.09
N GLY A 76 -4.33 -3.60 -8.87
CA GLY A 76 -4.89 -4.91 -8.56
C GLY A 76 -4.00 -5.76 -7.64
N PRO A 77 -4.31 -7.07 -7.56
CA PRO A 77 -3.67 -7.96 -6.60
C PRO A 77 -2.21 -8.25 -6.96
N VAL A 78 -1.39 -8.44 -5.94
CA VAL A 78 0.02 -8.80 -6.04
C VAL A 78 0.28 -10.03 -5.17
N THR A 79 1.04 -11.00 -5.68
CA THR A 79 1.53 -12.15 -4.90
C THR A 79 3.05 -12.14 -4.90
N VAL A 80 3.66 -12.25 -3.72
CA VAL A 80 5.10 -12.27 -3.54
C VAL A 80 5.55 -13.59 -2.94
N GLU A 81 6.52 -14.24 -3.57
CA GLU A 81 7.23 -15.40 -3.02
C GLU A 81 8.68 -15.01 -2.69
N ALA A 82 9.09 -15.20 -1.44
CA ALA A 82 10.47 -15.03 -1.01
C ALA A 82 11.12 -16.40 -0.77
N THR A 83 12.33 -16.58 -1.25
CA THR A 83 13.13 -17.80 -1.13
C THR A 83 14.53 -17.46 -0.62
N VAL A 84 15.03 -18.20 0.36
CA VAL A 84 16.40 -18.07 0.87
C VAL A 84 17.06 -19.44 0.98
N LYS A 85 18.36 -19.49 0.72
CA LYS A 85 19.17 -20.70 0.88
C LYS A 85 20.21 -20.53 1.97
N ASP A 86 20.41 -21.57 2.76
CA ASP A 86 21.55 -21.65 3.66
C ASP A 86 22.84 -22.05 2.89
N PRO A 87 24.03 -21.99 3.53
CA PRO A 87 25.29 -22.40 2.90
C PRO A 87 25.35 -23.90 2.52
N SER A 88 24.52 -24.73 3.15
CA SER A 88 24.41 -26.18 2.93
C SER A 88 23.52 -26.53 1.73
N GLY A 89 22.78 -25.55 1.21
CA GLY A 89 21.89 -25.66 0.06
C GLY A 89 20.42 -25.94 0.41
N ASN A 90 20.04 -25.96 1.69
CA ASN A 90 18.64 -26.11 2.09
C ASN A 90 17.87 -24.81 1.80
N GLU A 91 16.60 -24.94 1.41
CA GLU A 91 15.80 -23.84 0.88
C GLU A 91 14.57 -23.58 1.75
N GLY A 92 14.45 -22.33 2.22
CA GLY A 92 13.26 -21.82 2.90
C GLY A 92 12.41 -20.97 1.95
N LYS A 93 11.09 -21.03 2.10
CA LYS A 93 10.12 -20.27 1.28
C LYS A 93 9.01 -19.64 2.11
N ALA A 94 8.57 -18.46 1.70
CA ALA A 94 7.39 -17.78 2.20
C ALA A 94 6.62 -17.11 1.07
N THR A 95 5.31 -16.96 1.24
CA THR A 95 4.44 -16.27 0.30
C THR A 95 3.51 -15.33 1.05
N ASP A 96 3.29 -14.16 0.47
CA ASP A 96 2.31 -13.19 0.97
C ASP A 96 1.62 -12.46 -0.20
N LYS A 97 0.51 -11.78 0.08
CA LYS A 97 -0.33 -11.11 -0.91
C LYS A 97 -0.67 -9.70 -0.47
N GLY A 98 -0.75 -8.81 -1.44
CA GLY A 98 -1.23 -7.44 -1.24
C GLY A 98 -1.99 -6.94 -2.45
N GLU A 99 -2.27 -5.64 -2.46
CA GLU A 99 -3.01 -4.97 -3.53
C GLU A 99 -2.44 -3.58 -3.79
N VAL A 100 -2.23 -3.26 -5.07
CA VAL A 100 -1.95 -1.89 -5.51
C VAL A 100 -3.28 -1.26 -5.90
N ASP A 101 -3.68 -0.20 -5.19
CA ASP A 101 -4.88 0.59 -5.46
C ASP A 101 -4.48 2.06 -5.66
N THR A 102 -4.46 2.47 -6.93
CA THR A 102 -4.13 3.85 -7.32
C THR A 102 -5.35 4.69 -7.63
N THR A 103 -6.55 4.10 -7.54
CA THR A 103 -7.79 4.77 -7.87
C THR A 103 -8.17 5.74 -6.76
N ALA A 104 -7.99 7.03 -7.03
CA ALA A 104 -8.44 8.07 -6.12
C ALA A 104 -9.98 8.11 -6.05
N PRO A 105 -10.56 8.46 -4.90
CA PRO A 105 -12.01 8.66 -4.78
C PRO A 105 -12.54 9.69 -5.78
N SER A 106 -13.71 9.42 -6.35
CA SER A 106 -14.48 10.37 -7.13
C SER A 106 -15.21 11.35 -6.21
N ILE A 107 -15.29 12.62 -6.59
CA ILE A 107 -16.00 13.65 -5.82
C ILE A 107 -16.78 14.58 -6.75
N SER A 108 -18.02 14.89 -6.39
CA SER A 108 -18.85 15.90 -7.03
C SER A 108 -19.29 16.95 -6.02
N VAL A 109 -19.25 18.21 -6.43
CA VAL A 109 -19.76 19.34 -5.66
C VAL A 109 -21.03 19.84 -6.32
N ASP A 110 -22.08 19.99 -5.52
CA ASP A 110 -23.32 20.67 -5.89
C ASP A 110 -23.36 22.01 -5.16
N ALA A 111 -23.08 23.06 -5.92
CA ALA A 111 -23.05 24.42 -5.41
C ALA A 111 -24.49 24.96 -5.32
N PRO A 112 -24.81 25.73 -4.28
CA PRO A 112 -26.12 26.35 -4.14
C PRO A 112 -26.38 27.37 -5.25
N ASP A 113 -27.64 27.48 -5.68
CA ASP A 113 -28.09 28.53 -6.58
C ASP A 113 -27.92 29.92 -5.94
N ASN A 114 -27.83 30.95 -6.79
CA ASN A 114 -27.79 32.34 -6.33
C ASN A 114 -29.04 32.66 -5.50
N SER A 115 -28.82 33.09 -4.25
CA SER A 115 -29.88 33.42 -3.31
C SER A 115 -29.47 34.58 -2.40
N SER A 116 -30.39 35.03 -1.55
CA SER A 116 -30.12 35.96 -0.45
C SER A 116 -29.77 35.25 0.86
N ASP A 117 -29.50 33.94 0.80
CA ASP A 117 -29.01 33.17 1.95
C ASP A 117 -27.52 33.44 2.13
N ASN A 118 -27.16 34.02 3.28
CA ASN A 118 -25.78 34.32 3.59
C ASN A 118 -25.05 33.13 4.24
N THR A 119 -25.75 32.03 4.52
CA THR A 119 -25.18 30.77 5.02
C THR A 119 -25.56 29.59 4.13
N PRO A 120 -25.28 29.65 2.82
CA PRO A 120 -25.80 28.66 1.90
C PRO A 120 -25.19 27.27 2.16
N THR A 121 -25.97 26.23 1.94
CA THR A 121 -25.51 24.85 2.06
C THR A 121 -24.81 24.41 0.77
N ILE A 122 -23.59 23.88 0.90
CA ILE A 122 -22.90 23.16 -0.17
C ILE A 122 -23.14 21.67 0.05
N SER A 123 -23.43 20.93 -1.03
CA SER A 123 -23.59 19.49 -0.96
C SER A 123 -22.78 18.79 -2.04
N GLY A 124 -22.80 17.46 -2.05
CA GLY A 124 -22.06 16.68 -3.02
C GLY A 124 -22.11 15.19 -2.75
N LYS A 125 -21.42 14.43 -3.60
CA LYS A 125 -21.24 12.98 -3.45
C LYS A 125 -19.78 12.59 -3.63
N THR A 126 -19.40 11.50 -3.00
CA THR A 126 -18.11 10.83 -3.19
C THR A 126 -18.26 9.34 -2.93
N ASP A 127 -17.37 8.53 -3.50
CA ASP A 127 -17.19 7.12 -3.17
C ASP A 127 -16.15 6.88 -2.06
N ALA A 128 -15.55 7.94 -1.52
CA ALA A 128 -14.68 7.84 -0.35
C ALA A 128 -15.43 7.18 0.83
N PRO A 129 -14.75 6.41 1.69
CA PRO A 129 -15.38 5.74 2.81
C PRO A 129 -16.15 6.69 3.73
N ALA A 130 -17.26 6.23 4.30
CA ALA A 130 -18.01 6.98 5.30
C ALA A 130 -17.10 7.38 6.48
N GLY A 131 -17.24 8.63 6.94
CA GLY A 131 -16.34 9.23 7.92
C GLY A 131 -15.16 10.00 7.31
N SER A 132 -14.90 9.87 6.01
CA SER A 132 -13.91 10.71 5.31
C SER A 132 -14.26 12.18 5.41
N VAL A 133 -13.24 13.05 5.41
CA VAL A 133 -13.42 14.51 5.46
C VAL A 133 -13.29 15.09 4.06
N VAL A 134 -14.31 15.81 3.63
CA VAL A 134 -14.29 16.64 2.43
C VAL A 134 -13.99 18.08 2.83
N THR A 135 -12.95 18.65 2.22
CA THR A 135 -12.60 20.06 2.38
C THR A 135 -13.13 20.85 1.20
N VAL A 136 -13.94 21.87 1.47
CA VAL A 136 -14.51 22.77 0.46
C VAL A 136 -13.92 24.15 0.64
N VAL A 137 -13.38 24.71 -0.43
CA VAL A 137 -12.92 26.11 -0.48
C VAL A 137 -14.00 26.92 -1.17
N VAL A 138 -14.53 27.92 -0.47
CA VAL A 138 -15.54 28.84 -0.97
C VAL A 138 -14.86 30.16 -1.23
N THR A 139 -14.89 30.63 -2.47
CA THR A 139 -14.33 31.93 -2.87
C THR A 139 -15.48 32.90 -3.11
N GLY A 140 -15.53 33.96 -2.31
CA GLY A 140 -16.48 35.06 -2.44
C GLY A 140 -16.22 35.93 -3.68
N SER A 141 -17.18 36.78 -4.01
CA SER A 141 -17.11 37.71 -5.14
C SER A 141 -16.07 38.82 -4.95
N ASP A 142 -15.64 39.07 -3.71
CA ASP A 142 -14.53 39.94 -3.34
C ASP A 142 -13.15 39.26 -3.49
N GLY A 143 -13.13 37.99 -3.90
CA GLY A 143 -11.92 37.18 -4.05
C GLY A 143 -11.42 36.55 -2.74
N GLN A 144 -12.07 36.83 -1.61
CA GLN A 144 -11.71 36.21 -0.34
C GLN A 144 -12.16 34.77 -0.30
N SER A 145 -11.36 33.89 0.29
CA SER A 145 -11.69 32.47 0.40
C SER A 145 -11.84 32.04 1.85
N GLN A 146 -12.81 31.17 2.10
CA GLN A 146 -12.98 30.46 3.36
C GLN A 146 -12.99 28.95 3.13
N THR A 147 -12.57 28.20 4.14
CA THR A 147 -12.52 26.75 4.08
C THR A 147 -13.53 26.17 5.05
N VAL A 148 -14.36 25.25 4.56
CA VAL A 148 -15.32 24.50 5.37
C VAL A 148 -15.10 23.01 5.15
N THR A 149 -15.50 22.19 6.11
CA THR A 149 -15.35 20.74 6.04
C THR A 149 -16.68 20.03 6.23
N ALA A 150 -16.87 18.93 5.51
CA ALA A 150 -18.01 18.04 5.63
C ALA A 150 -17.50 16.61 5.89
N THR A 151 -18.30 15.80 6.56
CA THR A 151 -18.01 14.36 6.71
C THR A 151 -18.87 13.57 5.73
N VAL A 152 -18.26 12.61 5.04
CA VAL A 152 -18.95 11.70 4.13
C VAL A 152 -19.87 10.77 4.94
N LYS A 153 -21.14 10.72 4.58
CA LYS A 153 -22.14 9.84 5.19
C LYS A 153 -22.06 8.44 4.59
N ALA A 154 -22.75 7.47 5.21
CA ALA A 154 -22.80 6.08 4.75
C ALA A 154 -23.35 5.89 3.32
N ASP A 155 -24.12 6.85 2.80
CA ASP A 155 -24.65 6.85 1.44
C ASP A 155 -23.76 7.59 0.42
N GLY A 156 -22.54 7.97 0.82
CA GLY A 156 -21.58 8.72 -0.01
C GLY A 156 -21.90 10.21 -0.14
N THR A 157 -22.95 10.71 0.49
CA THR A 157 -23.28 12.14 0.46
C THR A 157 -22.48 12.92 1.50
N TYR A 158 -22.19 14.19 1.21
CA TYR A 158 -21.67 15.14 2.18
C TYR A 158 -22.37 16.48 2.01
N SER A 159 -22.41 17.26 3.10
CA SER A 159 -22.99 18.61 3.06
C SER A 159 -22.44 19.44 4.22
N VAL A 160 -22.29 20.74 3.98
CA VAL A 160 -21.80 21.72 4.96
C VAL A 160 -22.37 23.10 4.64
N ASP A 161 -22.76 23.83 5.68
CA ASP A 161 -23.17 25.23 5.56
C ASP A 161 -21.95 26.14 5.53
N VAL A 162 -21.98 27.13 4.65
CA VAL A 162 -20.96 28.18 4.60
C VAL A 162 -21.21 29.15 5.76
N PRO A 163 -20.29 29.33 6.71
CA PRO A 163 -20.45 30.32 7.77
C PRO A 163 -20.33 31.75 7.23
N ASN A 164 -21.06 32.68 7.85
CA ASN A 164 -20.93 34.13 7.65
C ASN A 164 -19.57 34.67 8.09
#